data_AF-A0A9Q1IYR2-F1
#
_entry.id   AF-A0A9Q1IYR2-F1
#
_cell.length_a   1.000
_cell.length_b   1.000
_cell.length_c   1.000
_cell.angle_alpha   90.00
_cell.angle_beta   90.00
_cell.angle_gamma   90.00
#
_symmetry.space_group_name_H-M   'P 1'
#
loop_
_entity.id
_entity.type
_entity.pdbx_description
1 polymer ?
#
loop_
_entity_poly.entity_id
_entity_poly.type
_entity_poly.pdbx_seq_one_letter_code
_entity_poly.pdbx_strand_id
1 'polypeptide(L)'
;MSNPTISNKEAKPEEQKENQSSWKDFLYNPRTGEFIGRTASSWALIFLFYVVFYGFLAGMFTLTMWVMLQTLDDNTPKYRDRVSNPGLVIRPKSMDITFNRSDPLKYRQYVEHLESFLQPFNDTEQENNDLCMYGEYTVQDEAEVKKVCQFKRSFLGECAGLTDPSFGYAEGKPCVLVKMNRIIGLKPTGDPHINCTLKVNVTRSLLPYLHSTPDTHYLYVHSLFRD
;
A
#
# COMPACT_ATOMS: atom_id res chain seq x y z
N MET A 1 56.70 -23.00 -76.58
CA MET A 1 55.45 -23.78 -76.40
C MET A 1 54.84 -23.37 -75.06
N SER A 2 53.58 -22.93 -75.07
CA SER A 2 52.57 -22.91 -73.98
C SER A 2 52.84 -22.20 -72.64
N ASN A 3 52.37 -20.94 -72.58
CA ASN A 3 51.42 -20.26 -71.66
C ASN A 3 51.15 -20.69 -70.18
N PRO A 4 50.59 -19.76 -69.36
CA PRO A 4 50.83 -19.60 -67.92
C PRO A 4 49.66 -20.07 -67.04
N THR A 5 49.77 -19.91 -65.72
CA THR A 5 48.62 -20.01 -64.82
C THR A 5 48.61 -18.83 -63.84
N ILE A 6 47.62 -17.95 -64.04
CA ILE A 6 47.13 -16.97 -63.06
C ILE A 6 46.12 -17.68 -62.17
N SER A 7 46.19 -17.47 -60.85
CA SER A 7 45.02 -17.65 -59.98
C SER A 7 45.02 -16.63 -58.85
N ASN A 8 44.23 -15.58 -59.08
CA ASN A 8 43.34 -14.85 -58.18
C ASN A 8 43.76 -14.63 -56.71
N LYS A 9 44.02 -13.35 -56.39
CA LYS A 9 43.81 -12.79 -55.05
C LYS A 9 42.30 -12.61 -54.82
N GLU A 10 41.73 -13.36 -53.89
CA GLU A 10 40.45 -12.99 -53.28
C GLU A 10 40.71 -11.90 -52.23
N ALA A 11 40.32 -10.67 -52.55
CA ALA A 11 40.15 -9.61 -51.57
C ALA A 11 38.70 -9.61 -51.08
N LYS A 12 38.51 -9.77 -49.76
CA LYS A 12 37.23 -9.64 -49.05
C LYS A 12 37.41 -8.53 -47.99
N PRO A 13 36.35 -7.85 -47.56
CA PRO A 13 35.86 -6.58 -48.10
C PRO A 13 36.15 -5.38 -47.17
N GLU A 14 36.48 -4.23 -47.75
CA GLU A 14 36.76 -2.97 -47.02
C GLU A 14 35.50 -2.20 -46.56
N GLU A 15 34.29 -2.68 -46.88
CA GLU A 15 33.03 -1.96 -46.63
C GLU A 15 32.61 -1.81 -45.15
N GLN A 16 33.13 -2.63 -44.23
CA GLN A 16 32.75 -2.49 -42.81
C GLN A 16 33.54 -1.40 -42.05
N LYS A 17 34.66 -0.91 -42.60
CA LYS A 17 35.49 0.09 -41.91
C LYS A 17 34.99 1.51 -42.13
N GLU A 18 34.45 1.85 -43.30
CA GLU A 18 33.94 3.21 -43.60
C GLU A 18 32.73 3.61 -42.75
N ASN A 19 31.78 2.69 -42.53
CA ASN A 19 30.59 3.01 -41.72
C ASN A 19 30.91 3.13 -40.22
N GLN A 20 31.86 2.34 -39.70
CA GLN A 20 32.31 2.50 -38.32
C GLN A 20 33.17 3.73 -38.11
N SER A 21 34.00 4.14 -39.09
CA SER A 21 34.76 5.38 -39.01
C SER A 21 33.83 6.58 -39.06
N SER A 22 32.86 6.60 -39.97
CA SER A 22 31.90 7.71 -40.09
C SER A 22 31.10 7.97 -38.81
N TRP A 23 30.64 6.91 -38.12
CA TRP A 23 29.89 7.06 -36.87
C TRP A 23 30.77 7.47 -35.67
N LYS A 24 32.01 6.97 -35.63
CA LYS A 24 32.99 7.34 -34.60
C LYS A 24 33.52 8.76 -34.80
N ASP A 25 33.73 9.17 -36.05
CA ASP A 25 34.15 10.52 -36.44
C ASP A 25 33.04 11.56 -36.18
N PHE A 26 31.76 11.16 -36.28
CA PHE A 26 30.62 11.97 -35.86
C PHE A 26 30.57 12.19 -34.33
N LEU A 27 30.91 11.18 -33.55
CA LEU A 27 30.96 11.27 -32.09
C LEU A 27 32.18 12.06 -31.59
N TYR A 28 33.35 11.80 -32.18
CA TYR A 28 34.61 12.38 -31.75
C TYR A 28 35.53 12.60 -32.94
N ASN A 29 35.90 13.86 -33.18
CA ASN A 29 36.87 14.21 -34.21
C ASN A 29 38.28 14.30 -33.58
N PRO A 30 39.17 13.32 -33.80
CA PRO A 30 40.50 13.29 -33.20
C PRO A 30 41.44 14.39 -33.72
N ARG A 31 41.13 15.05 -34.85
CA ARG A 31 41.96 16.15 -35.40
C ARG A 31 41.69 17.50 -34.75
N THR A 32 40.43 17.78 -34.39
CA THR A 32 40.01 19.05 -33.77
C THR A 32 39.73 18.89 -32.27
N GLY A 33 39.64 17.67 -31.75
CA GLY A 33 39.29 17.38 -30.36
C GLY A 33 37.82 17.69 -30.03
N GLU A 34 36.96 17.76 -31.04
CA GLU A 34 35.53 18.06 -30.88
C GLU A 34 34.75 16.78 -30.57
N PHE A 35 33.86 16.87 -29.58
CA PHE A 35 32.92 15.82 -29.21
C PHE A 35 31.51 16.26 -29.61
N ILE A 36 30.83 15.49 -30.47
CA ILE A 36 29.49 15.79 -31.01
C ILE A 36 29.42 17.25 -31.51
N GLY A 37 30.39 17.63 -32.35
CA GLY A 37 30.44 18.94 -33.00
C GLY A 37 30.71 20.14 -32.09
N ARG A 38 31.17 19.94 -30.84
CA ARG A 38 31.60 21.02 -29.93
C ARG A 38 32.95 20.73 -29.30
N THR A 39 33.73 21.78 -29.07
CA THR A 39 35.00 21.67 -28.34
C THR A 39 34.76 21.33 -26.86
N ALA A 40 35.74 20.67 -26.22
CA ALA A 40 35.67 20.34 -24.79
C ALA A 40 35.42 21.57 -23.90
N SER A 41 35.95 22.74 -24.28
CA SER A 41 35.71 24.00 -23.57
C SER A 41 34.25 24.46 -23.66
N SER A 42 33.59 24.28 -24.81
CA SER A 42 32.17 24.61 -24.96
C SER A 42 31.31 23.66 -24.12
N TRP A 43 31.61 22.36 -24.16
CA TRP A 43 30.94 21.36 -23.32
C TRP A 43 31.05 21.65 -21.83
N ALA A 44 32.24 22.03 -21.35
CA ALA A 44 32.44 22.41 -19.95
C ALA A 44 31.61 23.64 -19.57
N LEU A 45 31.52 24.64 -20.45
CA LEU A 45 30.74 25.86 -20.22
C LEU A 45 29.23 25.56 -20.20
N ILE A 46 28.74 24.75 -21.12
CA ILE A 46 27.33 24.30 -21.17
C ILE A 46 26.98 23.50 -19.91
N PHE A 47 27.84 22.56 -19.53
CA PHE A 47 27.65 21.75 -18.33
C PHE A 47 27.63 22.63 -17.07
N LEU A 48 28.59 23.54 -16.93
CA LEU A 48 28.63 24.50 -15.81
C LEU A 48 27.37 25.35 -15.75
N PHE A 49 26.90 25.85 -16.90
CA PHE A 49 25.65 26.60 -17.00
C PHE A 49 24.47 25.78 -16.48
N TYR A 50 24.31 24.52 -16.92
CA TYR A 50 23.22 23.66 -16.47
C TYR A 50 23.33 23.29 -14.99
N VAL A 51 24.54 23.05 -14.47
CA VAL A 51 24.75 22.79 -13.04
C VAL A 51 24.30 23.99 -12.21
N VAL A 52 24.71 25.20 -12.56
CA VAL A 52 24.32 26.42 -11.84
C VAL A 52 22.82 26.70 -11.99
N PHE A 53 22.30 26.58 -13.20
CA PHE A 53 20.89 26.84 -13.51
C PHE A 53 19.96 25.86 -12.78
N TYR A 54 20.19 24.55 -12.89
CA TYR A 54 19.39 23.56 -12.19
C TYR A 54 19.65 23.56 -10.69
N GLY A 55 20.85 23.94 -10.23
CA GLY A 55 21.12 24.19 -8.82
C GLY A 55 20.24 25.30 -8.25
N PHE A 56 20.12 26.42 -8.97
CA PHE A 56 19.23 27.51 -8.57
C PHE A 56 17.75 27.11 -8.60
N LEU A 57 17.30 26.40 -9.65
CA LEU A 57 15.92 25.89 -9.72
C LEU A 57 15.60 24.91 -8.60
N ALA A 58 16.50 23.98 -8.29
CA ALA A 58 16.36 23.06 -7.17
C ALA A 58 16.33 23.81 -5.84
N GLY A 59 17.18 24.84 -5.66
CA GLY A 59 17.15 25.72 -4.50
C GLY A 59 15.81 26.43 -4.31
N MET A 60 15.25 27.01 -5.37
CA MET A 60 13.93 27.64 -5.33
C MET A 60 12.81 26.62 -5.03
N PHE A 61 12.85 25.44 -5.64
CA PHE A 61 11.88 24.37 -5.37
C PHE A 61 11.95 23.86 -3.93
N THR A 62 13.15 23.58 -3.42
CA THR A 62 13.34 23.15 -2.02
C THR A 62 12.91 24.23 -1.03
N LEU A 63 13.21 25.50 -1.29
CA LEU A 63 12.76 26.62 -0.45
C LEU A 63 11.23 26.72 -0.41
N THR A 64 10.57 26.64 -1.57
CA THR A 64 9.10 26.69 -1.64
C THR A 64 8.44 25.48 -0.96
N MET A 65 9.00 24.27 -1.11
CA MET A 65 8.56 23.10 -0.36
C MET A 65 8.78 23.26 1.15
N TRP A 66 9.93 23.79 1.56
CA TRP A 66 10.24 24.02 2.98
C TRP A 66 9.26 25.01 3.61
N VAL A 67 9.00 26.15 2.95
CA VAL A 67 8.00 27.14 3.42
C VAL A 67 6.62 26.51 3.53
N MET A 68 6.19 25.70 2.56
CA MET A 68 4.91 24.99 2.63
C MET A 68 4.84 24.07 3.86
N LEU A 69 5.90 23.31 4.15
CA LEU A 69 5.96 22.42 5.32
C LEU A 69 5.87 23.20 6.64
N GLN A 70 6.41 24.42 6.72
CA GLN A 70 6.24 25.27 7.91
C GLN A 70 4.78 25.71 8.15
N THR A 71 3.89 25.55 7.17
CA THR A 71 2.46 25.88 7.31
C THR A 71 1.57 24.70 7.67
N LEU A 72 2.16 23.52 7.85
CA LEU A 72 1.45 22.29 8.21
C LEU A 72 1.65 21.99 9.70
N ASP A 73 0.63 21.38 10.29
CA ASP A 73 0.66 20.85 11.65
C ASP A 73 1.03 19.36 11.60
N ASP A 74 1.92 18.93 12.50
CA ASP A 74 2.40 17.54 12.53
C ASP A 74 1.33 16.55 13.04
N ASN A 75 0.36 17.03 13.81
CA ASN A 75 -0.63 16.18 14.47
C ASN A 75 -1.95 16.06 13.69
N THR A 76 -2.25 17.03 12.82
CA THR A 76 -3.55 17.17 12.20
C THR A 76 -3.49 17.59 10.73
N PRO A 77 -4.20 16.89 9.83
CA PRO A 77 -4.25 17.27 8.43
C PRO A 77 -5.06 18.56 8.24
N LYS A 78 -4.52 19.47 7.43
CA LYS A 78 -5.15 20.77 7.11
C LYS A 78 -6.52 20.65 6.44
N TYR A 79 -6.69 19.68 5.55
CA TYR A 79 -7.95 19.43 4.82
C TYR A 79 -8.45 18.01 5.08
N ARG A 80 -9.75 17.88 5.40
CA ARG A 80 -10.42 16.61 5.78
C ARG A 80 -11.74 16.36 5.04
N ASP A 81 -12.12 17.26 4.13
CA ASP A 81 -13.36 17.24 3.37
C ASP A 81 -13.56 15.96 2.55
N ARG A 82 -12.46 15.35 2.08
CA ARG A 82 -12.49 14.11 1.28
C ARG A 82 -12.64 12.82 2.08
N VAL A 83 -12.60 12.90 3.42
CA VAL A 83 -12.66 11.74 4.32
C VAL A 83 -13.70 11.92 5.41
N SER A 84 -14.80 12.62 5.12
CA SER A 84 -15.87 12.91 6.08
C SER A 84 -16.63 11.66 6.55
N ASN A 85 -16.74 10.64 5.68
CA ASN A 85 -17.42 9.39 5.99
C ASN A 85 -16.39 8.25 6.12
N PRO A 86 -16.27 7.59 7.28
CA PRO A 86 -15.35 6.48 7.45
C PRO A 86 -15.72 5.31 6.54
N GLY A 87 -14.73 4.77 5.83
CA GLY A 87 -14.86 3.47 5.17
C GLY A 87 -14.88 2.33 6.18
N LEU A 88 -15.55 1.23 5.83
CA LEU A 88 -15.48 -0.03 6.55
C LEU A 88 -14.61 -1.02 5.78
N VAL A 89 -13.77 -1.75 6.51
CA VAL A 89 -12.91 -2.80 5.96
C VAL A 89 -13.14 -4.10 6.71
N ILE A 90 -13.22 -5.20 5.98
CA ILE A 90 -13.37 -6.53 6.57
C ILE A 90 -12.00 -7.22 6.75
N ARG A 91 -11.95 -8.16 7.70
CA ARG A 91 -10.86 -9.09 7.92
C ARG A 91 -11.44 -10.51 7.99
N PRO A 92 -10.86 -11.48 7.25
CA PRO A 92 -9.71 -11.36 6.34
C PRO A 92 -9.98 -10.44 5.13
N LYS A 93 -8.91 -9.93 4.48
CA LYS A 93 -8.99 -8.96 3.35
C LYS A 93 -9.46 -9.62 2.04
N SER A 94 -10.59 -10.32 2.06
CA SER A 94 -11.19 -10.92 0.87
C SER A 94 -12.68 -10.61 0.84
N MET A 95 -13.18 -10.10 -0.28
CA MET A 95 -14.62 -9.90 -0.48
C MET A 95 -15.35 -11.22 -0.74
N ASP A 96 -14.65 -12.18 -1.34
CA ASP A 96 -15.13 -13.54 -1.56
C ASP A 96 -14.35 -14.50 -0.66
N ILE A 97 -15.04 -15.11 0.30
CA ILE A 97 -14.48 -16.12 1.19
C ILE A 97 -15.06 -17.46 0.76
N THR A 98 -14.22 -18.32 0.18
CA THR A 98 -14.61 -19.67 -0.25
C THR A 98 -13.61 -20.65 0.33
N PHE A 99 -14.10 -21.61 1.11
CA PHE A 99 -13.28 -22.64 1.73
C PHE A 99 -14.07 -23.94 1.86
N ASN A 100 -13.35 -25.04 2.06
CA ASN A 100 -13.96 -26.31 2.41
C ASN A 100 -13.77 -26.52 3.92
N ARG A 101 -14.89 -26.66 4.64
CA ARG A 101 -14.91 -26.93 6.09
C ARG A 101 -14.07 -28.18 6.46
N SER A 102 -14.06 -29.18 5.58
CA SER A 102 -13.38 -30.46 5.81
C SER A 102 -11.87 -30.41 5.56
N ASP A 103 -11.36 -29.37 4.90
CA ASP A 103 -9.94 -29.23 4.54
C ASP A 103 -9.32 -28.02 5.26
N PRO A 104 -8.64 -28.25 6.40
CA PRO A 104 -8.00 -27.19 7.18
C PRO A 104 -6.99 -26.35 6.40
N LEU A 105 -6.37 -26.91 5.37
CA LEU A 105 -5.38 -26.18 4.58
C LEU A 105 -6.01 -25.06 3.75
N LYS A 106 -7.31 -25.16 3.41
CA LYS A 106 -8.01 -24.17 2.57
C LYS A 106 -8.38 -22.89 3.31
N TYR A 107 -8.65 -22.97 4.61
CA TYR A 107 -8.98 -21.80 5.43
C TYR A 107 -7.83 -21.33 6.32
N ARG A 108 -6.71 -22.07 6.39
CA ARG A 108 -5.52 -21.70 7.16
C ARG A 108 -5.08 -20.25 6.93
N GLN A 109 -5.04 -19.80 5.67
CA GLN A 109 -4.67 -18.42 5.33
C GLN A 109 -5.58 -17.37 5.99
N TYR A 110 -6.88 -17.67 6.14
CA TYR A 110 -7.83 -16.76 6.76
C TYR A 110 -7.64 -16.71 8.28
N VAL A 111 -7.42 -17.88 8.89
CA VAL A 111 -7.12 -18.02 10.32
C VAL A 111 -5.82 -17.30 10.69
N GLU A 112 -4.74 -17.51 9.93
CA GLU A 112 -3.45 -16.83 10.17
C GLU A 112 -3.57 -15.30 10.02
N HIS A 113 -4.36 -14.82 9.06
CA HIS A 113 -4.65 -13.39 8.91
C HIS A 113 -5.45 -12.81 10.08
N LEU A 114 -6.41 -13.56 10.63
CA LEU A 114 -7.19 -13.13 11.80
C LEU A 114 -6.31 -13.14 13.06
N GLU A 115 -5.52 -14.20 13.26
CA GLU A 115 -4.60 -14.31 14.39
C GLU A 115 -3.59 -13.17 14.39
N SER A 116 -2.87 -12.97 13.29
CA SER A 116 -1.89 -11.89 13.16
C SER A 116 -2.51 -10.50 13.30
N PHE A 117 -3.76 -10.31 12.85
CA PHE A 117 -4.49 -9.07 13.05
C PHE A 117 -4.86 -8.83 14.52
N LEU A 118 -5.15 -9.88 15.28
CA LEU A 118 -5.59 -9.79 16.68
C LEU A 118 -4.45 -9.74 17.70
N GLN A 119 -3.22 -10.08 17.31
CA GLN A 119 -2.04 -10.04 18.19
C GLN A 119 -1.90 -8.74 18.99
N PRO A 120 -2.04 -7.52 18.41
CA PRO A 120 -1.94 -6.27 19.18
C PRO A 120 -3.10 -6.03 20.16
N PHE A 121 -4.19 -6.79 20.06
CA PHE A 121 -5.36 -6.69 20.93
C PHE A 121 -5.36 -7.74 22.03
N ASN A 122 -4.32 -8.58 22.13
CA ASN A 122 -4.18 -9.51 23.24
C ASN A 122 -4.29 -8.77 24.57
N ASP A 123 -5.04 -9.34 25.50
CA ASP A 123 -5.44 -8.66 26.73
C ASP A 123 -4.21 -8.16 27.54
N THR A 124 -3.09 -8.90 27.51
CA THR A 124 -1.82 -8.52 28.13
C THR A 124 -1.18 -7.27 27.52
N GLU A 125 -1.28 -7.10 26.19
CA GLU A 125 -0.76 -5.90 25.51
C GLU A 125 -1.65 -4.68 25.78
N GLN A 126 -2.95 -4.94 25.99
CA GLN A 126 -3.96 -3.91 26.21
C GLN A 126 -4.03 -3.43 27.67
N GLU A 127 -3.45 -4.15 28.63
CA GLU A 127 -3.36 -3.74 30.04
C GLU A 127 -2.53 -2.46 30.25
N ASN A 128 -1.64 -2.13 29.31
CA ASN A 128 -0.88 -0.88 29.33
C ASN A 128 -1.68 0.34 28.83
N ASN A 129 -2.87 0.13 28.25
CA ASN A 129 -3.75 1.18 27.72
C ASN A 129 -4.76 1.63 28.78
N ASP A 130 -5.30 2.85 28.61
CA ASP A 130 -6.21 3.45 29.59
C ASP A 130 -7.62 2.87 29.49
N LEU A 131 -8.27 2.77 30.65
CA LEU A 131 -9.68 2.42 30.80
C LEU A 131 -10.55 3.63 30.39
N CYS A 132 -11.13 3.57 29.20
CA CYS A 132 -12.07 4.60 28.75
C CYS A 132 -13.51 4.28 29.17
N MET A 133 -14.26 5.32 29.56
CA MET A 133 -15.68 5.20 29.90
C MET A 133 -16.52 4.99 28.63
N TYR A 134 -17.47 4.06 28.71
CA TYR A 134 -18.39 3.80 27.60
C TYR A 134 -19.36 4.97 27.40
N GLY A 135 -19.57 5.39 26.15
CA GLY A 135 -20.53 6.45 25.80
C GLY A 135 -20.00 7.88 25.98
N GLU A 136 -18.78 8.05 26.49
CA GLU A 136 -18.14 9.35 26.65
C GLU A 136 -16.90 9.47 25.74
N TYR A 137 -16.70 10.67 25.19
CA TYR A 137 -15.50 10.96 24.40
C TYR A 137 -14.33 11.27 25.32
N THR A 138 -13.20 10.59 25.09
CA THR A 138 -11.95 10.92 25.76
C THR A 138 -11.33 12.14 25.08
N VAL A 139 -11.51 13.33 25.67
CA VAL A 139 -10.91 14.57 25.17
C VAL A 139 -9.50 14.70 25.75
N GLN A 140 -8.50 14.82 24.88
CA GLN A 140 -7.08 14.85 25.26
C GLN A 140 -6.31 15.96 24.51
N ASP A 141 -6.95 17.10 24.32
CA ASP A 141 -6.40 18.19 23.51
C ASP A 141 -5.16 18.86 24.15
N GLU A 142 -5.05 18.78 25.49
CA GLU A 142 -3.94 19.37 26.26
C GLU A 142 -2.82 18.38 26.61
N ALA A 143 -2.99 17.09 26.29
CA ALA A 143 -2.00 16.07 26.63
C ALA A 143 -0.89 16.01 25.56
N GLU A 144 0.37 16.13 25.98
CA GLU A 144 1.53 15.96 25.09
C GLU A 144 1.59 14.56 24.46
N VAL A 145 1.18 13.54 25.21
CA VAL A 145 1.07 12.15 24.74
C VAL A 145 -0.38 11.72 24.85
N LYS A 146 -0.98 11.42 23.70
CA LYS A 146 -2.34 10.89 23.64
C LYS A 146 -2.36 9.44 24.13
N LYS A 147 -3.26 9.18 25.06
CA LYS A 147 -3.54 7.88 25.64
C LYS A 147 -4.57 7.14 24.82
N VAL A 148 -4.38 5.84 24.72
CA VAL A 148 -5.20 4.94 23.91
C VAL A 148 -6.21 4.24 24.79
N CYS A 149 -7.47 4.15 24.35
CA CYS A 149 -8.47 3.32 24.99
C CYS A 149 -8.19 1.83 24.77
N GLN A 150 -8.24 1.05 25.85
CA GLN A 150 -8.11 -0.39 25.76
C GLN A 150 -9.24 -1.04 24.94
N PHE A 151 -8.89 -2.02 24.10
CA PHE A 151 -9.83 -2.94 23.47
C PHE A 151 -9.29 -4.35 23.59
N LYS A 152 -9.91 -5.14 24.47
CA LYS A 152 -9.46 -6.50 24.75
C LYS A 152 -9.96 -7.46 23.68
N ARG A 153 -9.10 -8.39 23.27
CA ARG A 153 -9.42 -9.45 22.31
C ARG A 153 -10.58 -10.31 22.82
N SER A 154 -10.68 -10.49 24.14
CA SER A 154 -11.81 -11.18 24.79
C SER A 154 -13.18 -10.55 24.52
N PHE A 155 -13.26 -9.25 24.18
CA PHE A 155 -14.53 -8.60 23.81
C PHE A 155 -15.15 -9.16 22.52
N LEU A 156 -14.37 -9.88 21.71
CA LEU A 156 -14.84 -10.51 20.48
C LEU A 156 -15.55 -11.87 20.71
N GLY A 157 -15.66 -12.33 21.96
CA GLY A 157 -16.35 -13.57 22.30
C GLY A 157 -15.79 -14.77 21.54
N GLU A 158 -16.67 -15.52 20.87
CA GLU A 158 -16.31 -16.73 20.11
C GLU A 158 -15.34 -16.43 18.94
N CYS A 159 -15.40 -15.23 18.36
CA CYS A 159 -14.49 -14.81 17.30
C CYS A 159 -13.14 -14.27 17.79
N ALA A 160 -12.88 -14.33 19.11
CA ALA A 160 -11.60 -13.94 19.66
C ALA A 160 -10.48 -14.92 19.29
N GLY A 161 -10.79 -16.16 18.90
CA GLY A 161 -9.74 -17.17 18.66
C GLY A 161 -9.13 -17.76 19.94
N LEU A 162 -9.73 -17.49 21.10
CA LEU A 162 -9.26 -17.95 22.41
C LEU A 162 -9.84 -19.34 22.76
N THR A 163 -11.12 -19.54 22.48
CA THR A 163 -11.82 -20.82 22.66
C THR A 163 -11.75 -21.67 21.39
N ASP A 164 -11.89 -21.04 20.22
CA ASP A 164 -11.80 -21.71 18.92
C ASP A 164 -10.67 -21.09 18.07
N PRO A 165 -9.51 -21.76 17.91
CA PRO A 165 -8.41 -21.24 17.10
C PRO A 165 -8.73 -21.22 15.59
N SER A 166 -9.82 -21.86 15.16
CA SER A 166 -10.25 -21.86 13.76
C SER A 166 -11.16 -20.69 13.39
N PHE A 167 -11.53 -19.81 14.34
CA PHE A 167 -12.41 -18.66 14.11
C PHE A 167 -13.72 -19.04 13.38
N GLY A 168 -14.32 -20.17 13.77
CA GLY A 168 -15.54 -20.74 13.24
C GLY A 168 -15.42 -21.38 11.86
N TYR A 169 -14.26 -21.34 11.21
CA TYR A 169 -14.07 -21.94 9.87
C TYR A 169 -14.20 -23.47 9.91
N ALA A 170 -13.76 -24.13 10.97
CA ALA A 170 -13.93 -25.59 11.12
C ALA A 170 -15.40 -25.98 11.34
N GLU A 171 -16.23 -25.05 11.80
CA GLU A 171 -17.66 -25.27 12.05
C GLU A 171 -18.54 -24.88 10.86
N GLY A 172 -17.95 -24.28 9.81
CA GLY A 172 -18.70 -23.70 8.70
C GLY A 172 -19.37 -22.36 9.05
N LYS A 173 -18.96 -21.76 10.18
CA LYS A 173 -19.47 -20.51 10.76
C LYS A 173 -18.36 -19.45 10.82
N PRO A 174 -17.76 -19.05 9.68
CA PRO A 174 -16.52 -18.27 9.70
C PRO A 174 -16.74 -16.88 10.32
N CYS A 175 -15.82 -16.46 11.18
CA CYS A 175 -15.81 -15.12 11.71
C CYS A 175 -15.28 -14.12 10.67
N VAL A 176 -16.01 -13.02 10.49
CA VAL A 176 -15.58 -11.86 9.71
C VAL A 176 -15.57 -10.65 10.62
N LEU A 177 -14.39 -10.07 10.80
CA LEU A 177 -14.20 -8.89 11.62
C LEU A 177 -14.36 -7.64 10.77
N VAL A 178 -15.20 -6.71 11.21
CA VAL A 178 -15.36 -5.41 10.55
C VAL A 178 -14.60 -4.35 11.33
N LYS A 179 -13.75 -3.60 10.64
CA LYS A 179 -12.96 -2.49 11.17
C LYS A 179 -13.35 -1.19 10.46
N MET A 180 -13.53 -0.12 11.23
CA MET A 180 -13.73 1.22 10.69
C MET A 180 -12.39 1.91 10.39
N ASN A 181 -12.35 2.72 9.34
CA ASN A 181 -11.19 3.56 9.04
C ASN A 181 -11.12 4.72 10.05
N ARG A 182 -9.94 4.92 10.66
CA ARG A 182 -9.67 6.00 11.61
C ARG A 182 -9.68 7.35 10.88
N ILE A 183 -10.43 8.32 11.41
CA ILE A 183 -10.44 9.72 10.97
C ILE A 183 -10.17 10.60 12.19
N ILE A 184 -9.19 11.50 12.09
CA ILE A 184 -8.80 12.39 13.19
C ILE A 184 -9.93 13.37 13.49
N GLY A 185 -10.39 13.40 14.75
CA GLY A 185 -11.45 14.29 15.24
C GLY A 185 -12.87 13.82 14.91
N LEU A 186 -13.05 12.60 14.37
CA LEU A 186 -14.37 12.04 14.12
C LEU A 186 -15.05 11.64 15.43
N LYS A 187 -16.21 12.22 15.69
CA LYS A 187 -17.10 11.87 16.80
C LYS A 187 -18.39 11.29 16.23
N PRO A 188 -18.59 9.96 16.21
CA PRO A 188 -19.79 9.36 15.63
C PRO A 188 -21.04 9.78 16.41
N THR A 189 -22.07 10.25 15.71
CA THR A 189 -23.34 10.61 16.34
C THR A 189 -24.23 9.38 16.52
N GLY A 190 -24.81 9.23 17.72
CA GLY A 190 -25.72 8.12 18.03
C GLY A 190 -24.99 6.83 18.42
N ASP A 191 -25.65 5.70 18.26
CA ASP A 191 -25.12 4.37 18.58
C ASP A 191 -24.89 3.56 17.29
N PRO A 192 -23.68 3.64 16.68
CA PRO A 192 -23.39 2.95 15.44
C PRO A 192 -23.31 1.44 15.67
N HIS A 193 -24.20 0.70 15.01
CA HIS A 193 -24.20 -0.76 15.03
C HIS A 193 -24.01 -1.33 13.63
N ILE A 194 -23.45 -2.54 13.58
CA ILE A 194 -23.29 -3.27 12.32
C ILE A 194 -24.43 -4.27 12.16
N ASN A 195 -25.08 -4.21 10.99
CA ASN A 195 -26.06 -5.20 10.60
C ASN A 195 -25.64 -5.84 9.27
N CYS A 196 -25.27 -7.12 9.33
CA CYS A 196 -24.89 -7.91 8.17
C CYS A 196 -26.09 -8.72 7.69
N THR A 197 -26.59 -8.38 6.51
CA THR A 197 -27.75 -9.03 5.90
C THR A 197 -27.46 -9.45 4.47
N LEU A 198 -28.21 -10.44 3.99
CA LEU A 198 -28.16 -10.84 2.59
C LEU A 198 -28.66 -9.70 1.71
N LYS A 199 -27.92 -9.38 0.65
CA LYS A 199 -28.35 -8.41 -0.35
C LYS A 199 -29.50 -9.02 -1.17
N VAL A 200 -30.71 -8.49 -1.04
CA VAL A 200 -31.97 -9.06 -1.56
C VAL A 200 -32.11 -9.05 -3.10
N ASN A 201 -31.07 -8.67 -3.87
CA ASN A 201 -31.08 -8.77 -5.33
C ASN A 201 -30.59 -10.14 -5.82
N VAL A 202 -31.14 -11.20 -5.25
CA VAL A 202 -30.93 -12.57 -5.73
C VAL A 202 -32.18 -12.98 -6.47
N THR A 203 -32.06 -13.29 -7.76
CA THR A 203 -33.13 -13.89 -8.55
C THR A 203 -33.73 -15.07 -7.79
N ARG A 204 -35.07 -15.14 -7.78
CA ARG A 204 -35.90 -16.06 -6.97
C ARG A 204 -35.52 -17.55 -7.05
N SER A 205 -34.66 -17.93 -8.00
CA SER A 205 -34.13 -19.28 -8.23
C SER A 205 -32.98 -19.72 -7.32
N LEU A 206 -32.32 -18.82 -6.57
CA LEU A 206 -31.20 -19.18 -5.66
C LEU A 206 -31.56 -19.16 -4.16
N LEU A 207 -32.81 -18.81 -3.83
CA LEU A 207 -33.36 -18.84 -2.46
C LEU A 207 -33.19 -20.20 -1.73
N PRO A 208 -33.30 -21.37 -2.38
CA PRO A 208 -33.13 -22.66 -1.68
C PRO A 208 -31.69 -22.93 -1.23
N TYR A 209 -30.68 -22.34 -1.89
CA TYR A 209 -29.26 -22.54 -1.55
C TYR A 209 -28.77 -21.55 -0.49
N LEU A 210 -29.34 -20.34 -0.45
CA LEU A 210 -29.01 -19.32 0.55
C LEU A 210 -29.54 -19.64 1.95
N HIS A 211 -30.52 -20.54 2.06
CA HIS A 211 -30.99 -21.05 3.34
C HIS A 211 -30.01 -22.02 4.02
N SER A 212 -28.91 -22.40 3.35
CA SER A 212 -27.89 -23.32 3.91
C SER A 212 -26.72 -22.62 4.63
N THR A 213 -26.65 -21.30 4.66
CA THR A 213 -25.62 -20.57 5.43
C THR A 213 -26.21 -19.41 6.25
N PRO A 214 -27.04 -19.68 7.27
CA PRO A 214 -27.48 -18.66 8.22
C PRO A 214 -26.42 -18.35 9.29
N ASP A 215 -25.26 -19.01 9.25
CA ASP A 215 -24.40 -19.20 10.40
C ASP A 215 -23.07 -18.44 10.35
N THR A 216 -22.99 -17.32 9.64
CA THR A 216 -21.81 -16.44 9.72
C THR A 216 -22.00 -15.48 10.89
N HIS A 217 -21.30 -15.69 12.01
CA HIS A 217 -21.27 -14.71 13.11
C HIS A 217 -20.41 -13.51 12.69
N TYR A 218 -21.07 -12.39 12.41
CA TYR A 218 -20.41 -11.12 12.15
C TYR A 218 -20.21 -10.41 13.49
N LEU A 219 -18.95 -10.24 13.88
CA LEU A 219 -18.60 -9.57 15.13
C LEU A 219 -17.96 -8.21 14.82
N TYR A 220 -18.58 -7.18 15.38
CA TYR A 220 -18.07 -5.82 15.30
C TYR A 220 -16.81 -5.72 16.15
N VAL A 221 -15.66 -5.52 15.50
CA VAL A 221 -14.50 -5.00 16.22
C VAL A 221 -14.79 -3.50 16.34
N HIS A 222 -15.20 -3.09 17.53
CA HIS A 222 -15.37 -1.67 17.85
C HIS A 222 -14.14 -0.95 17.32
N SER A 223 -14.36 0.06 16.49
CA SER A 223 -13.28 0.93 16.04
C SER A 223 -12.57 1.41 17.29
N LEU A 224 -11.33 0.98 17.44
CA LEU A 224 -10.43 1.55 18.41
C LEU A 224 -10.36 3.05 18.11
N PHE A 225 -11.02 3.85 18.94
CA PHE A 225 -10.66 5.23 19.15
C PHE A 225 -9.32 5.21 19.91
N ARG A 226 -8.28 4.82 19.18
CA ARG A 226 -6.92 5.22 19.48
C ARG A 226 -6.89 6.65 19.02
N ASP A 227 -7.09 7.60 19.92
CA ASP A 227 -6.54 8.94 19.73
C ASP A 227 -5.03 8.88 19.96
#